data_AF-A0A673VWQ1-F1
#
_entry.id   AF-A0A673VWQ1-F1
#
_cell.length_a   1.000
_cell.length_b   1.000
_cell.length_c   1.000
_cell.angle_alpha   90.00
_cell.angle_beta   90.00
_cell.angle_gamma   90.00
#
_symmetry.space_group_name_H-M   'P 1'
#
loop_
_entity.id
_entity.type
_entity.pdbx_description
1 polymer ?
#
loop_
_entity_poly.entity_id
_entity_poly.type
_entity_poly.pdbx_seq_one_letter_code
_entity_poly.pdbx_strand_id
1 'polypeptide(L)'
;MASWSFFQEEDFLCPVCYDIFRDPVVLPCSHSACKTCMEEYWKYKDDRECPVCRKRSSMPFPTVSLTLKRLCEGFLQERSSRDAEPGSERLCGQHKAELKLFCLEDEQTVCLVCRDSRRHTGHKFCPIDEVVQDQEERVKAELGPLKEKLRLYTEAKQTCGQTEKYLMTQAAETHREIKKEFQHLHQLLVKEEEARINALIEEEKEKTRMVKEKTKEISKIISTLSDTIQAVEERLEGDHVTFLQRYKAILHKARAQSTFLDPQLVSGALVEVAKHLGNLQSRIWKKMQGDMKYCKYSSVE
;
A
#
# COMPACT_ATOMS: atom_id res chain seq x y z
N MET A 1 -32.34 19.13 -4.02
CA MET A 1 -33.04 18.35 -2.99
C MET A 1 -32.45 16.95 -3.03
N ALA A 2 -31.90 16.44 -1.93
CA ALA A 2 -31.26 15.13 -1.93
C ALA A 2 -32.30 14.07 -2.33
N SER A 3 -31.97 13.24 -3.30
CA SER A 3 -32.80 12.11 -3.68
C SER A 3 -32.78 11.10 -2.53
N TRP A 4 -33.90 10.96 -1.83
CA TRP A 4 -34.11 10.04 -0.71
C TRP A 4 -34.08 8.55 -1.13
N SER A 5 -33.88 8.29 -2.43
CA SER A 5 -33.87 6.99 -3.11
C SER A 5 -32.75 6.01 -2.69
N PHE A 6 -31.96 6.31 -1.66
CA PHE A 6 -30.84 5.48 -1.21
C PHE A 6 -31.00 4.88 0.19
N PHE A 7 -31.98 5.34 0.99
CA PHE A 7 -32.18 4.84 2.35
C PHE A 7 -33.41 3.94 2.43
N GLN A 8 -33.25 2.78 3.08
CA GLN A 8 -34.35 1.84 3.38
C GLN A 8 -34.96 2.19 4.75
N GLU A 9 -36.21 1.80 5.02
CA GLU A 9 -36.87 2.10 6.32
C GLU A 9 -36.06 1.57 7.51
N GLU A 10 -35.40 0.42 7.29
CA GLU A 10 -34.49 -0.25 8.23
C GLU A 10 -33.32 0.64 8.69
N ASP A 11 -32.88 1.60 7.88
CA ASP A 11 -31.79 2.54 8.22
C ASP A 11 -32.20 3.57 9.29
N PHE A 12 -33.51 3.72 9.52
CA PHE A 12 -34.06 4.70 10.45
C PHE A 12 -34.61 4.08 11.74
N LEU A 13 -34.56 2.75 11.90
CA LEU A 13 -35.13 2.06 13.04
C LEU A 13 -34.19 2.01 14.24
N CYS A 14 -34.75 2.31 15.41
CA CYS A 14 -34.04 2.15 16.67
C CYS A 14 -33.93 0.65 17.04
N PRO A 15 -32.72 0.15 17.38
CA PRO A 15 -32.53 -1.26 17.73
C PRO A 15 -33.12 -1.66 19.09
N VAL A 16 -33.68 -0.71 19.84
CA VAL A 16 -34.28 -0.96 21.15
C VAL A 16 -35.81 -0.96 21.07
N CYS A 17 -36.42 0.08 20.47
CA CYS A 17 -37.88 0.19 20.37
C CYS A 17 -38.45 -0.24 19.02
N TYR A 18 -37.61 -0.51 18.01
CA TYR A 18 -38.01 -0.90 16.65
C TYR A 18 -38.95 0.11 15.96
N ASP A 19 -38.89 1.38 16.38
CA ASP A 19 -39.58 2.51 15.77
C ASP A 19 -38.54 3.47 15.18
N ILE A 20 -38.96 4.38 14.30
CA ILE A 20 -38.10 5.41 13.72
C ILE A 20 -37.46 6.22 14.87
N PHE A 21 -36.16 6.51 14.74
CA PHE A 21 -35.43 7.20 15.80
C PHE A 21 -36.11 8.51 16.22
N ARG A 22 -36.42 8.63 17.52
CA ARG A 22 -36.82 9.88 18.18
C ARG A 22 -35.67 10.38 19.02
N ASP A 23 -35.20 11.58 18.69
CA ASP A 23 -34.01 12.18 19.30
C ASP A 23 -32.82 11.18 19.33
N PRO A 24 -32.33 10.74 18.16
CA PRO A 24 -31.27 9.75 18.06
C PRO A 24 -29.98 10.23 18.73
N VAL A 25 -29.38 9.36 19.53
CA VAL A 25 -28.03 9.55 20.09
C VAL A 25 -27.06 8.59 19.42
N VAL A 26 -25.84 9.04 19.16
CA VAL A 26 -24.77 8.22 18.54
C VAL A 26 -23.68 7.97 19.57
N LEU A 27 -23.39 6.70 19.85
CA LEU A 27 -22.35 6.32 20.79
C LEU A 27 -20.95 6.34 20.15
N PRO A 28 -19.86 6.35 20.94
CA PRO A 28 -18.49 6.26 20.41
C PRO A 28 -18.19 4.97 19.61
N CYS A 29 -19.03 3.94 19.74
CA CYS A 29 -18.98 2.73 18.91
C CYS A 29 -19.77 2.86 17.59
N SER A 30 -20.22 4.07 17.25
CA SER A 30 -20.99 4.45 16.06
C SER A 30 -22.41 3.86 15.96
N HIS A 31 -22.88 3.11 16.96
CA HIS A 31 -24.27 2.67 17.02
C HIS A 31 -25.20 3.78 17.54
N SER A 32 -26.42 3.79 17.00
CA SER A 32 -27.44 4.79 17.31
C SER A 32 -28.64 4.16 18.03
N ALA A 33 -29.27 4.92 18.92
CA ALA A 33 -30.54 4.58 19.58
C ALA A 33 -31.32 5.86 19.90
N CYS A 34 -32.61 5.76 20.21
CA CYS A 34 -33.36 6.89 20.78
C CYS A 34 -32.75 7.29 22.13
N LYS A 35 -32.74 8.58 22.44
CA LYS A 35 -32.25 9.09 23.73
C LYS A 35 -32.92 8.39 24.92
N THR A 36 -34.25 8.29 24.88
CA THR A 36 -35.05 7.63 25.93
C THR A 36 -34.70 6.15 26.07
N CYS A 37 -34.58 5.43 24.95
CA CYS A 37 -34.18 4.03 24.95
C CYS A 37 -32.79 3.80 25.55
N MET A 38 -31.84 4.70 25.29
CA MET A 38 -30.50 4.62 25.88
C MET A 38 -30.52 4.89 27.39
N GLU A 39 -31.27 5.92 27.83
CA GLU A 39 -31.43 6.28 29.24
C GLU A 39 -32.08 5.15 30.05
N GLU A 40 -33.12 4.51 29.51
CA GLU A 40 -33.77 3.36 30.15
C GLU A 40 -32.85 2.13 30.20
N TYR A 41 -32.12 1.85 29.12
CA TYR A 41 -31.19 0.73 29.06
C TYR A 41 -30.06 0.86 30.09
N TRP A 42 -29.49 2.06 30.24
CA TRP A 42 -28.43 2.32 31.23
C TRP A 42 -28.91 2.34 32.67
N LYS A 43 -30.16 2.73 32.93
CA LYS A 43 -30.76 2.62 34.27
C LYS A 43 -30.89 1.18 34.74
N TYR A 44 -31.13 0.24 33.83
CA TYR A 44 -31.38 -1.17 34.17
C TYR A 44 -30.09 -1.99 34.39
N LYS A 45 -29.01 -1.65 33.67
CA LYS A 45 -27.80 -2.48 33.59
C LYS A 45 -26.62 -2.00 34.43
N ASP A 46 -26.66 -0.80 35.00
CA ASP A 46 -25.61 -0.08 35.79
C ASP A 46 -24.21 0.02 35.12
N ASP A 47 -24.03 -0.61 33.97
CA ASP A 47 -22.90 -0.51 33.08
C ASP A 47 -23.37 0.14 31.78
N ARG A 48 -22.80 1.32 31.49
CA ARG A 48 -23.06 2.18 30.30
C ARG A 48 -22.68 1.49 28.99
N GLU A 49 -23.25 0.33 28.71
CA GLU A 49 -22.97 -0.48 27.53
C GLU A 49 -23.82 -0.06 26.34
N CYS A 50 -23.29 -0.26 25.15
CA CYS A 50 -24.07 -0.15 23.92
C CYS A 50 -25.07 -1.32 23.83
N PRO A 51 -26.37 -1.07 23.56
CA PRO A 51 -27.36 -2.14 23.42
C PRO A 51 -27.10 -3.07 22.22
N VAL A 52 -26.29 -2.63 21.25
CA VAL A 52 -25.96 -3.39 20.04
C VAL A 52 -24.70 -4.23 20.22
N CYS A 53 -23.56 -3.61 20.53
CA CYS A 53 -22.26 -4.28 20.56
C CYS A 53 -21.70 -4.50 21.97
N ARG A 54 -22.43 -4.12 23.03
CA ARG A 54 -22.05 -4.23 24.45
C ARG A 54 -20.75 -3.51 24.86
N LYS A 55 -20.14 -2.74 23.96
CA LYS A 55 -18.97 -1.92 24.28
C LYS A 55 -19.36 -0.82 25.28
N ARG A 56 -18.62 -0.69 26.37
CA ARG A 56 -18.81 0.37 27.37
C ARG A 56 -18.58 1.75 26.74
N SER A 57 -19.57 2.62 26.87
CA SER A 57 -19.52 4.01 26.45
C SER A 57 -18.71 4.83 27.45
N SER A 58 -17.77 5.61 26.94
CA SER A 58 -17.07 6.64 27.71
C SER A 58 -17.90 7.93 27.87
N MET A 59 -19.02 8.05 27.15
CA MET A 59 -19.91 9.21 27.18
C MET A 59 -21.06 8.98 28.17
N PRO A 60 -21.08 9.62 29.34
CA PRO A 60 -22.16 9.47 30.34
C PRO A 60 -23.47 10.12 29.91
N PHE A 61 -23.43 11.11 29.01
CA PHE A 61 -24.59 11.84 28.52
C PHE A 61 -24.51 11.99 26.99
N PRO A 62 -25.02 11.02 26.22
CA PRO A 62 -25.05 11.09 24.77
C PRO A 62 -25.89 12.27 24.30
N THR A 63 -25.30 13.09 23.43
CA THR A 63 -26.01 14.21 22.81
C THR A 63 -26.80 13.73 21.61
N VAL A 64 -27.95 14.36 21.36
CA VAL A 64 -28.77 14.09 20.18
C VAL A 64 -28.01 14.47 18.91
N SER A 65 -27.95 13.55 17.96
CA SER A 65 -27.46 13.80 16.61
C SER A 65 -28.51 14.56 15.83
N LEU A 66 -28.32 15.88 15.71
CA LEU A 66 -29.19 16.74 14.92
C LEU A 66 -29.24 16.34 13.44
N THR A 67 -28.15 15.78 12.92
CA THR A 67 -28.07 15.28 11.54
C THR A 67 -29.00 14.08 11.34
N LEU A 68 -28.91 13.06 12.20
CA LEU A 68 -29.77 11.88 12.10
C LEU A 68 -31.24 12.23 12.38
N LYS A 69 -31.49 13.14 13.34
CA LYS A 69 -32.83 13.65 13.61
C LYS A 69 -33.49 14.29 12.37
N ARG A 70 -32.77 15.17 11.68
CA ARG A 70 -33.28 15.82 10.45
C ARG A 70 -33.57 14.82 9.33
N LEU A 71 -32.76 13.76 9.23
CA LEU A 71 -33.00 12.70 8.25
C LEU A 71 -34.27 11.90 8.59
N CYS A 72 -34.47 11.52 9.85
CA CYS A 72 -35.70 10.86 10.30
C CYS A 72 -36.95 11.74 10.10
N GLU A 73 -36.86 13.04 10.38
CA GLU A 73 -37.95 13.99 10.18
C GLU A 73 -38.34 14.13 8.70
N GLY A 74 -37.37 14.24 7.79
CA GLY A 74 -37.68 14.34 6.36
C GLY A 74 -38.24 13.02 5.77
N PHE A 75 -37.81 11.86 6.28
CA PHE A 75 -38.37 10.57 5.91
C PHE A 75 -39.85 10.45 6.30
N LEU A 76 -40.22 10.89 7.52
CA LEU A 76 -41.61 10.94 7.98
C LEU A 76 -42.47 11.92 7.16
N GLN A 77 -41.90 13.06 6.75
CA GLN A 77 -42.59 14.05 5.93
C GLN A 77 -42.89 13.51 4.52
N GLU A 78 -41.96 12.78 3.92
CA GLU A 78 -42.18 12.13 2.63
C GLU A 78 -43.27 11.05 2.71
N ARG A 79 -43.27 10.25 3.79
CA ARG A 79 -44.34 9.26 4.06
C ARG A 79 -45.71 9.92 4.15
N SER A 80 -45.84 11.02 4.90
CA SER A 80 -47.10 11.76 5.02
C SER A 80 -47.61 12.37 3.72
N SER A 81 -46.70 12.62 2.76
CA SER A 81 -47.05 13.15 1.44
C SER A 81 -47.61 12.07 0.50
N ARG A 82 -47.30 10.79 0.76
CA ARG A 82 -47.80 9.64 -0.02
C ARG A 82 -49.19 9.17 0.42
N ASP A 83 -49.61 9.53 1.64
CA ASP A 83 -50.88 9.13 2.26
C ASP A 83 -52.04 10.13 2.01
N ALA A 84 -51.90 11.07 1.06
CA ALA A 84 -52.98 12.00 0.70
C ALA A 84 -54.04 11.34 -0.21
N GLU A 85 -55.32 11.45 0.18
CA GLU A 85 -56.48 10.91 -0.55
C GLU A 85 -56.47 11.27 -2.05
N PRO A 86 -56.71 10.30 -2.96
CA PRO A 86 -56.72 10.50 -4.41
C PRO A 86 -57.95 11.33 -4.81
N GLY A 87 -57.79 12.65 -4.80
CA GLY A 87 -58.85 13.61 -5.11
C GLY A 87 -58.60 15.02 -4.55
N SER A 88 -57.71 15.17 -3.56
CA SER A 88 -57.38 16.49 -3.01
C SER A 88 -56.57 17.37 -3.96
N GLU A 89 -55.86 16.78 -4.93
CA GLU A 89 -55.01 17.48 -5.90
C GLU A 89 -55.78 18.28 -6.96
N ARG A 90 -57.07 17.98 -7.16
CA ARG A 90 -57.93 18.73 -8.11
C ARG A 90 -58.69 19.89 -7.46
N LEU A 91 -58.54 20.05 -6.14
CA LEU A 91 -59.24 21.06 -5.36
C LEU A 91 -58.27 22.16 -4.93
N CYS A 92 -58.75 23.40 -4.96
CA CYS A 92 -58.02 24.53 -4.43
C CYS A 92 -57.78 24.35 -2.92
N GLY A 93 -56.53 24.39 -2.50
CA GLY A 93 -56.15 24.24 -1.09
C GLY A 93 -56.80 25.26 -0.15
N GLN A 94 -57.13 26.46 -0.66
CA GLN A 94 -57.74 27.55 0.11
C GLN A 94 -59.27 27.50 0.12
N HIS A 95 -59.90 27.21 -1.01
CA HIS A 95 -61.36 27.32 -1.16
C HIS A 95 -62.08 25.96 -1.24
N LYS A 96 -61.33 24.85 -1.26
CA LYS A 96 -61.86 23.49 -1.43
C LYS A 96 -62.76 23.31 -2.67
N ALA A 97 -62.59 24.18 -3.66
CA ALA A 97 -63.33 24.21 -4.92
C ALA A 97 -62.46 23.72 -6.07
N GLU A 98 -63.07 23.13 -7.09
CA GLU A 98 -62.36 22.59 -8.27
C GLU A 98 -61.46 23.64 -8.95
N LEU A 99 -60.23 23.22 -9.25
CA LEU A 99 -59.28 23.98 -10.05
C LEU A 99 -59.70 23.88 -11.52
N LYS A 100 -60.06 25.00 -12.14
CA LYS A 100 -60.57 25.05 -13.53
C LYS A 100 -59.83 26.04 -14.41
N LEU A 101 -59.09 26.97 -13.81
CA LEU A 101 -58.40 28.03 -14.52
C LEU A 101 -56.89 27.95 -14.26
N PHE A 102 -56.10 28.46 -15.19
CA PHE A 102 -54.67 28.68 -15.05
C PHE A 102 -54.40 30.19 -15.10
N CYS A 103 -53.70 30.70 -14.10
CA CYS A 103 -53.25 32.10 -14.06
C CYS A 103 -51.94 32.21 -14.83
N LEU A 104 -51.90 33.06 -15.86
CA LEU A 104 -50.74 33.17 -16.76
C LEU A 104 -49.55 33.88 -16.11
N GLU A 105 -49.80 34.86 -15.24
CA GLU A 105 -48.77 35.62 -14.55
C GLU A 105 -48.12 34.85 -13.40
N ASP A 106 -48.92 34.07 -12.65
CA ASP A 106 -48.45 33.29 -11.50
C ASP A 106 -48.05 31.85 -11.85
N GLU A 107 -48.29 31.42 -13.10
CA GLU A 107 -48.10 30.05 -13.62
C GLU A 107 -48.69 28.95 -12.70
N GLN A 108 -49.91 29.18 -12.20
CA GLN A 108 -50.57 28.31 -11.21
C GLN A 108 -52.00 27.98 -11.60
N THR A 109 -52.46 26.79 -11.22
CA THR A 109 -53.87 26.40 -11.30
C THR A 109 -54.67 27.03 -10.16
N VAL A 110 -55.85 27.57 -10.50
CA VAL A 110 -56.71 28.31 -9.57
C VAL A 110 -58.18 27.91 -9.75
N CYS A 111 -58.99 28.07 -8.70
CA CYS A 111 -60.44 27.91 -8.77
C CYS A 111 -61.12 29.24 -9.14
N LEU A 112 -62.42 29.19 -9.42
CA LEU A 112 -63.22 30.39 -9.78
C LEU A 112 -63.22 31.45 -8.66
N VAL A 113 -63.16 31.04 -7.40
CA VAL A 113 -63.10 31.97 -6.25
C VAL A 113 -61.76 32.71 -6.19
N CYS A 114 -60.66 32.03 -6.55
CA CYS A 114 -59.33 32.67 -6.60
C CYS A 114 -59.27 33.77 -7.68
N ARG A 115 -59.95 33.59 -8.82
CA ARG A 115 -59.98 34.57 -9.91
C ARG A 115 -60.48 35.94 -9.44
N ASP A 116 -61.55 35.92 -8.64
CA ASP A 116 -62.20 37.14 -8.15
C ASP A 116 -61.57 37.63 -6.83
N SER A 117 -60.55 36.93 -6.33
CA SER A 117 -59.83 37.32 -5.12
C SER A 117 -58.90 38.50 -5.38
N ARG A 118 -58.62 39.27 -4.32
CA ARG A 118 -57.64 40.36 -4.37
C ARG A 118 -56.23 39.90 -4.77
N ARG A 119 -55.92 38.61 -4.59
CA ARG A 119 -54.59 38.03 -4.89
C ARG A 119 -54.27 38.03 -6.38
N HIS A 120 -55.28 37.87 -7.24
CA HIS A 120 -55.08 37.82 -8.69
C HIS A 120 -55.77 38.98 -9.42
N THR A 121 -55.90 40.13 -8.77
CA THR A 121 -56.52 41.31 -9.37
C THR A 121 -55.68 41.82 -10.53
N GLY A 122 -56.28 41.84 -11.73
CA GLY A 122 -55.62 42.29 -12.96
C GLY A 122 -54.83 41.20 -13.71
N HIS A 123 -54.84 39.96 -13.22
CA HIS A 123 -54.18 38.82 -13.89
C HIS A 123 -55.07 38.26 -15.01
N LYS A 124 -54.44 37.56 -15.97
CA LYS A 124 -55.11 36.87 -17.06
C LYS A 124 -55.24 35.39 -16.76
N PHE A 125 -56.40 34.86 -17.13
CA PHE A 125 -56.72 33.45 -16.91
C PHE A 125 -57.19 32.80 -18.19
N CYS A 126 -56.96 31.51 -18.26
CA CYS A 126 -57.43 30.61 -19.31
C CYS A 126 -57.96 29.33 -18.65
N PRO A 127 -58.95 28.66 -19.25
CA PRO A 127 -59.29 27.29 -18.88
C PRO A 127 -58.06 26.38 -18.96
N ILE A 128 -57.92 25.46 -18.01
CA ILE A 128 -56.77 24.55 -17.96
C ILE A 128 -56.61 23.78 -19.28
N ASP A 129 -57.71 23.29 -19.84
CA ASP A 129 -57.71 22.51 -21.08
C ASP A 129 -57.17 23.29 -22.29
N GLU A 130 -57.24 24.64 -22.28
CA GLU A 130 -56.73 25.49 -23.36
C GLU A 130 -55.21 25.67 -23.33
N VAL A 131 -54.56 25.50 -22.17
CA VAL A 131 -53.10 25.73 -22.03
C VAL A 131 -52.29 24.47 -21.75
N VAL A 132 -52.94 23.36 -21.36
CA VAL A 132 -52.24 22.10 -21.09
C VAL A 132 -51.40 21.66 -22.27
N GLN A 133 -51.94 21.75 -23.51
CA GLN A 133 -51.20 21.34 -24.69
C GLN A 133 -49.94 22.21 -24.91
N ASP A 134 -50.07 23.53 -24.83
CA ASP A 134 -48.94 24.46 -25.00
C ASP A 134 -47.86 24.24 -23.91
N GLN A 135 -48.27 24.04 -22.66
CA GLN A 135 -47.33 23.77 -21.56
C GLN A 135 -46.67 22.40 -21.70
N GLU A 136 -47.39 21.37 -22.13
CA GLU A 136 -46.82 20.06 -22.43
C GLU A 136 -45.80 20.13 -23.56
N GLU A 137 -46.08 20.89 -24.63
CA GLU A 137 -45.16 21.08 -25.74
C GLU A 137 -43.89 21.82 -25.31
N ARG A 138 -44.02 22.85 -24.46
CA ARG A 138 -42.87 23.54 -23.83
C ARG A 138 -42.00 22.56 -23.03
N VAL A 139 -42.60 21.70 -22.21
CA VAL A 139 -41.85 20.71 -21.43
C VAL A 139 -41.23 19.63 -22.34
N LYS A 140 -41.96 19.16 -23.35
CA LYS A 140 -41.44 18.20 -24.34
C LYS A 140 -40.27 18.75 -25.13
N ALA A 141 -40.26 20.05 -25.44
CA ALA A 141 -39.12 20.70 -26.09
C ALA A 141 -37.83 20.62 -25.24
N GLU A 142 -37.94 20.75 -23.91
CA GLU A 142 -36.80 20.63 -22.99
C GLU A 142 -36.30 19.18 -22.82
N LEU A 143 -37.14 18.18 -23.11
CA LEU A 143 -36.72 16.77 -23.02
C LEU A 143 -35.63 16.42 -24.04
N GLY A 144 -35.60 17.06 -25.21
CA GLY A 144 -34.60 16.83 -26.25
C GLY A 144 -33.17 17.13 -25.75
N PRO A 145 -32.89 18.38 -25.33
CA PRO A 145 -31.60 18.77 -24.75
C PRO A 145 -31.19 17.92 -23.53
N LEU A 146 -32.15 17.54 -22.68
CA LEU A 146 -31.88 16.69 -21.52
C LEU A 146 -31.46 15.27 -21.92
N LYS A 147 -32.13 14.67 -22.92
CA LYS A 147 -31.74 13.35 -23.47
C LYS A 147 -30.36 13.40 -24.11
N GLU A 148 -30.03 14.47 -24.81
CA GLU A 148 -28.71 14.64 -25.43
C GLU A 148 -27.62 14.80 -24.37
N LYS A 149 -27.84 15.61 -23.33
CA LYS A 149 -26.92 15.69 -22.18
C LYS A 149 -26.72 14.32 -21.52
N LEU A 150 -27.79 13.57 -21.31
CA LEU A 150 -27.70 12.22 -20.73
C LEU A 150 -26.81 11.30 -21.60
N ARG A 151 -26.97 11.35 -22.93
CA ARG A 151 -26.13 10.59 -23.86
C ARG A 151 -24.65 10.99 -23.72
N LEU A 152 -24.35 12.29 -23.77
CA LEU A 152 -22.98 12.81 -23.64
C LEU A 152 -22.31 12.40 -22.33
N TYR A 153 -23.03 12.51 -21.20
CA TYR A 153 -22.48 12.09 -19.90
C TYR A 153 -22.32 10.56 -19.79
N THR A 154 -23.16 9.79 -20.46
CA THR A 154 -23.02 8.32 -20.51
C THR A 154 -21.79 7.91 -21.31
N GLU A 155 -21.55 8.53 -22.47
CA GLU A 155 -20.36 8.33 -23.29
C GLU A 155 -19.09 8.74 -22.55
N ALA A 156 -19.08 9.92 -21.94
CA ALA A 156 -17.96 10.39 -21.13
C ALA A 156 -17.65 9.42 -19.97
N LYS A 157 -18.67 8.92 -19.27
CA LYS A 157 -18.50 7.90 -18.22
C LYS A 157 -17.86 6.62 -18.76
N GLN A 158 -18.27 6.16 -19.93
CA GLN A 158 -17.67 4.98 -20.57
C GLN A 158 -16.20 5.22 -20.92
N THR A 159 -15.86 6.37 -21.50
CA THR A 159 -14.48 6.76 -21.80
C THR A 159 -13.64 6.82 -20.53
N CYS A 160 -14.12 7.44 -19.46
CA CYS A 160 -13.43 7.46 -18.17
C CYS A 160 -13.15 6.04 -17.65
N GLY A 161 -14.13 5.13 -17.74
CA GLY A 161 -13.95 3.73 -17.34
C GLY A 161 -12.93 2.97 -18.21
N GLN A 162 -12.79 3.32 -19.49
CA GLN A 162 -11.74 2.76 -20.35
C GLN A 162 -10.35 3.31 -19.97
N THR A 163 -10.25 4.61 -19.71
CA THR A 163 -9.01 5.27 -19.27
C THR A 163 -8.54 4.69 -17.93
N GLU A 164 -9.45 4.46 -16.98
CA GLU A 164 -9.13 3.83 -15.70
C GLU A 164 -8.51 2.45 -15.89
N LYS A 165 -9.12 1.58 -16.71
CA LYS A 165 -8.58 0.25 -17.02
C LYS A 165 -7.21 0.31 -17.70
N TYR A 166 -7.03 1.24 -18.63
CA TYR A 166 -5.74 1.45 -19.29
C TYR A 166 -4.67 1.88 -18.27
N LEU A 167 -4.98 2.87 -17.42
CA LEU A 167 -4.08 3.36 -16.38
C LEU A 167 -3.68 2.24 -15.41
N MET A 168 -4.63 1.42 -14.98
CA MET A 168 -4.34 0.26 -14.11
C MET A 168 -3.39 -0.73 -14.79
N THR A 169 -3.62 -1.03 -16.07
CA THR A 169 -2.78 -1.96 -16.83
C THR A 169 -1.38 -1.40 -17.04
N GLN A 170 -1.28 -0.12 -17.43
CA GLN A 170 -0.03 0.59 -17.63
C GLN A 170 0.78 0.67 -16.32
N ALA A 171 0.14 0.97 -15.19
CA ALA A 171 0.77 1.01 -13.88
C ALA A 171 1.30 -0.38 -13.48
N ALA A 172 0.51 -1.44 -13.68
CA ALA A 172 0.92 -2.81 -13.38
C ALA A 172 2.11 -3.27 -14.24
N GLU A 173 2.11 -2.91 -15.54
CA GLU A 173 3.21 -3.18 -16.47
C GLU A 173 4.48 -2.45 -16.03
N THR A 174 4.37 -1.16 -15.76
CA THR A 174 5.49 -0.30 -15.32
C THR A 174 6.08 -0.83 -14.01
N HIS A 175 5.24 -1.19 -13.05
CA HIS A 175 5.67 -1.81 -11.80
C HIS A 175 6.43 -3.13 -12.03
N ARG A 176 5.98 -3.96 -12.98
CA ARG A 176 6.64 -5.23 -13.31
C ARG A 176 8.02 -4.99 -13.93
N GLU A 177 8.14 -4.07 -14.87
CA GLU A 177 9.42 -3.76 -15.50
C GLU A 177 10.40 -3.12 -14.51
N ILE A 178 9.94 -2.22 -13.64
CA ILE A 178 10.77 -1.71 -12.52
C ILE A 178 11.32 -2.88 -11.70
N LYS A 179 10.44 -3.79 -11.25
CA LYS A 179 10.85 -4.94 -10.43
C LYS A 179 11.87 -5.83 -11.14
N LYS A 180 11.68 -6.05 -12.44
CA LYS A 180 12.56 -6.86 -13.28
C LYS A 180 13.95 -6.24 -13.45
N GLU A 181 14.04 -4.93 -13.63
CA GLU A 181 15.33 -4.22 -13.68
C GLU A 181 16.10 -4.35 -12.34
N PHE A 182 15.41 -4.16 -11.21
CA PHE A 182 16.05 -4.37 -9.90
C PHE A 182 16.48 -5.82 -9.67
N GLN A 183 15.65 -6.79 -10.06
CA GLN A 183 16.00 -8.22 -9.98
C GLN A 183 17.24 -8.54 -10.82
N HIS A 184 17.36 -7.95 -12.01
CA HIS A 184 18.53 -8.11 -12.86
C HIS A 184 19.79 -7.56 -12.18
N LEU A 185 19.73 -6.35 -11.61
CA LEU A 185 20.85 -5.76 -10.87
C LEU A 185 21.25 -6.59 -9.65
N HIS A 186 20.28 -7.11 -8.88
CA HIS A 186 20.57 -8.01 -7.76
C HIS A 186 21.29 -9.28 -8.20
N GLN A 187 20.86 -9.90 -9.30
CA GLN A 187 21.53 -11.08 -9.85
C GLN A 187 22.96 -10.79 -10.31
N LEU A 188 23.20 -9.62 -10.92
CA LEU A 188 24.55 -9.17 -11.28
C LEU A 188 25.44 -9.07 -10.05
N LEU A 189 24.93 -8.43 -8.98
CA LEU A 189 25.68 -8.26 -7.73
C LEU A 189 26.03 -9.59 -7.07
N VAL A 190 25.08 -10.53 -6.99
CA VAL A 190 25.33 -11.88 -6.42
C VAL A 190 26.41 -12.61 -7.24
N LYS A 191 26.31 -12.59 -8.57
CA LYS A 191 27.33 -13.22 -9.43
C LYS A 191 28.71 -12.59 -9.25
N GLU A 192 28.77 -11.27 -9.11
CA GLU A 192 30.05 -10.57 -8.91
C GLU A 192 30.66 -10.85 -7.55
N GLU A 193 29.83 -10.94 -6.51
CA GLU A 193 30.24 -11.35 -5.16
C GLU A 193 30.80 -12.78 -5.17
N GLU A 194 30.05 -13.74 -5.73
CA GLU A 194 30.48 -15.13 -5.87
C GLU A 194 31.80 -15.23 -6.64
N ALA A 195 31.93 -14.54 -7.77
CA ALA A 195 33.15 -14.53 -8.56
C ALA A 195 34.35 -13.97 -7.77
N ARG A 196 34.13 -12.94 -6.94
CA ARG A 196 35.18 -12.34 -6.11
C ARG A 196 35.61 -13.27 -4.98
N ILE A 197 34.67 -13.89 -4.29
CA ILE A 197 34.94 -14.86 -3.23
C ILE A 197 35.68 -16.07 -3.78
N ASN A 198 35.24 -16.60 -4.93
CA ASN A 198 35.92 -17.74 -5.57
C ASN A 198 37.37 -17.39 -5.97
N ALA A 199 37.62 -16.20 -6.51
CA ALA A 199 38.97 -15.75 -6.83
C ALA A 199 39.87 -15.63 -5.58
N LEU A 200 39.31 -15.24 -4.44
CA LEU A 200 40.03 -15.20 -3.15
C LEU A 200 40.35 -16.60 -2.65
N ILE A 201 39.38 -17.54 -2.70
CA ILE A 201 39.57 -18.93 -2.28
C ILE A 201 40.68 -19.60 -3.12
N GLU A 202 40.70 -19.39 -4.43
CA GLU A 202 41.76 -19.94 -5.28
C GLU A 202 43.14 -19.37 -4.96
N GLU A 203 43.21 -18.07 -4.65
CA GLU A 203 44.46 -17.47 -4.18
C GLU A 203 44.90 -18.05 -2.83
N GLU A 204 44.00 -18.17 -1.87
CA GLU A 204 44.28 -18.76 -0.55
C GLU A 204 44.81 -20.19 -0.68
N LYS A 205 44.18 -21.02 -1.53
CA LYS A 205 44.64 -22.39 -1.82
C LYS A 205 46.07 -22.40 -2.34
N GLU A 206 46.38 -21.53 -3.29
CA GLU A 206 47.72 -21.44 -3.89
C GLU A 206 48.76 -20.98 -2.86
N LYS A 207 48.45 -19.93 -2.08
CA LYS A 207 49.31 -19.46 -0.98
C LYS A 207 49.56 -20.55 0.06
N THR A 208 48.51 -21.29 0.44
CA THR A 208 48.59 -22.40 1.38
C THR A 208 49.45 -23.54 0.84
N ARG A 209 49.32 -23.87 -0.44
CA ARG A 209 50.14 -24.89 -1.11
C ARG A 209 51.63 -24.53 -1.04
N MET A 210 51.97 -23.29 -1.39
CA MET A 210 53.34 -22.78 -1.34
C MET A 210 53.93 -22.87 0.08
N VAL A 211 53.17 -22.45 1.10
CA VAL A 211 53.60 -22.56 2.50
C VAL A 211 53.81 -24.03 2.90
N LYS A 212 52.89 -24.93 2.54
CA LYS A 212 53.03 -26.37 2.83
C LYS A 212 54.28 -26.99 2.20
N GLU A 213 54.60 -26.63 0.95
CA GLU A 213 55.79 -27.10 0.25
C GLU A 213 57.07 -26.61 0.94
N LYS A 214 57.12 -25.32 1.32
CA LYS A 214 58.25 -24.75 2.05
C LYS A 214 58.41 -25.34 3.45
N THR A 215 57.31 -25.59 4.16
CA THR A 215 57.34 -26.29 5.45
C THR A 215 57.93 -27.69 5.30
N LYS A 216 57.54 -28.47 4.27
CA LYS A 216 58.12 -29.80 4.02
C LYS A 216 59.62 -29.73 3.75
N GLU A 217 60.07 -28.76 2.97
CA GLU A 217 61.50 -28.52 2.70
C GLU A 217 62.27 -28.23 4.00
N ILE A 218 61.76 -27.32 4.83
CA ILE A 218 62.34 -26.98 6.13
C ILE A 218 62.32 -28.20 7.07
N SER A 219 61.22 -28.96 7.14
CA SER A 219 61.16 -30.18 7.96
C SER A 219 62.21 -31.21 7.57
N LYS A 220 62.47 -31.39 6.26
CA LYS A 220 63.53 -32.29 5.77
C LYS A 220 64.93 -31.81 6.20
N ILE A 221 65.16 -30.50 6.13
CA ILE A 221 66.40 -29.87 6.62
C ILE A 221 66.57 -30.11 8.12
N ILE A 222 65.51 -29.88 8.92
CA ILE A 222 65.51 -30.12 10.36
C ILE A 222 65.87 -31.57 10.67
N SER A 223 65.22 -32.56 10.03
CA SER A 223 65.55 -33.98 10.25
C SER A 223 67.01 -34.28 9.92
N THR A 224 67.51 -33.77 8.79
CA THR A 224 68.89 -34.00 8.35
C THR A 224 69.93 -33.40 9.31
N LEU A 225 69.64 -32.22 9.87
CA LEU A 225 70.45 -31.56 10.88
C LEU A 225 70.40 -32.31 12.22
N SER A 226 69.20 -32.69 12.67
CA SER A 226 69.01 -33.47 13.91
C SER A 226 69.78 -34.79 13.88
N ASP A 227 69.67 -35.55 12.78
CA ASP A 227 70.41 -36.82 12.61
C ASP A 227 71.94 -36.59 12.63
N THR A 228 72.39 -35.45 12.10
CA THR A 228 73.82 -35.11 12.10
C THR A 228 74.30 -34.70 13.48
N ILE A 229 73.53 -33.88 14.21
CA ILE A 229 73.83 -33.47 15.58
C ILE A 229 73.92 -34.71 16.47
N GLN A 230 72.89 -35.57 16.46
CA GLN A 230 72.87 -36.80 17.23
C GLN A 230 74.09 -37.69 16.91
N ALA A 231 74.38 -37.91 15.62
CA ALA A 231 75.54 -38.72 15.23
C ALA A 231 76.90 -38.09 15.61
N VAL A 232 76.97 -36.77 15.82
CA VAL A 232 78.17 -36.09 16.32
C VAL A 232 78.25 -36.24 17.84
N GLU A 233 77.14 -36.03 18.56
CA GLU A 233 77.04 -36.17 20.03
C GLU A 233 77.40 -37.59 20.50
N GLU A 234 76.82 -38.63 19.89
CA GLU A 234 77.13 -40.04 20.22
C GLU A 234 78.62 -40.38 20.06
N ARG A 235 79.32 -39.71 19.12
CA ARG A 235 80.76 -39.93 18.88
C ARG A 235 81.64 -39.14 19.84
N LEU A 236 81.10 -38.12 20.52
CA LEU A 236 81.79 -37.39 21.57
C LEU A 236 81.80 -38.15 22.90
N GLU A 237 80.83 -39.04 23.12
CA GLU A 237 80.72 -39.86 24.34
C GLU A 237 81.63 -41.11 24.37
N GLY A 238 82.43 -41.34 23.30
CA GLY A 238 83.36 -42.47 23.21
C GLY A 238 84.65 -42.31 24.03
N ASP A 239 85.48 -43.36 24.09
CA ASP A 239 86.78 -43.29 24.75
C ASP A 239 87.72 -42.28 24.05
N HIS A 240 88.64 -41.68 24.81
CA HIS A 240 89.52 -40.62 24.31
C HIS A 240 90.38 -41.04 23.11
N VAL A 241 90.76 -42.32 23.01
CA VAL A 241 91.61 -42.80 21.92
C VAL A 241 90.80 -42.92 20.64
N THR A 242 89.60 -43.51 20.69
CA THR A 242 88.73 -43.63 19.49
C THR A 242 88.19 -42.28 19.02
N PHE A 243 87.90 -41.36 19.94
CA PHE A 243 87.56 -39.97 19.60
C PHE A 243 88.71 -39.29 18.84
N LEU A 244 89.94 -39.32 19.38
CA LEU A 244 91.10 -38.68 18.74
C LEU A 244 91.45 -39.29 17.38
N GLN A 245 91.23 -40.60 17.18
CA GLN A 245 91.41 -41.23 15.87
C GLN A 245 90.39 -40.72 14.82
N ARG A 246 89.20 -40.30 15.25
CA ARG A 246 88.07 -39.94 14.36
C ARG A 246 87.73 -38.44 14.35
N TYR A 247 88.37 -37.62 15.18
CA TYR A 247 87.97 -36.22 15.40
C TYR A 247 87.93 -35.40 14.09
N LYS A 248 88.89 -35.60 13.17
CA LYS A 248 88.94 -34.90 11.88
C LYS A 248 87.70 -35.17 11.02
N ALA A 249 87.23 -36.42 11.01
CA ALA A 249 86.06 -36.83 10.25
C ALA A 249 84.76 -36.27 10.87
N ILE A 250 84.68 -36.25 12.20
CA ILE A 250 83.55 -35.64 12.95
C ILE A 250 83.48 -34.14 12.63
N LEU A 251 84.62 -33.45 12.73
CA LEU A 251 84.72 -32.01 12.52
C LEU A 251 84.44 -31.61 11.06
N HIS A 252 84.87 -32.42 10.11
CA HIS A 252 84.53 -32.24 8.69
C HIS A 252 83.03 -32.40 8.43
N LYS A 253 82.39 -33.44 9.00
CA LYS A 253 80.94 -33.69 8.84
C LYS A 253 80.11 -32.55 9.44
N ALA A 254 80.48 -32.07 10.62
CA ALA A 254 79.82 -30.94 11.27
C ALA A 254 79.93 -29.65 10.41
N ARG A 255 81.15 -29.30 9.97
CA ARG A 255 81.38 -28.10 9.13
C ARG A 255 80.64 -28.15 7.80
N ALA A 256 80.57 -29.32 7.16
CA ALA A 256 79.89 -29.48 5.88
C ALA A 256 78.39 -29.10 5.97
N GLN A 257 77.72 -29.47 7.07
CA GLN A 257 76.31 -29.14 7.30
C GLN A 257 76.07 -27.68 7.72
N SER A 258 77.01 -27.09 8.49
CA SER A 258 76.91 -25.70 8.95
C SER A 258 77.00 -24.64 7.84
N THR A 259 77.52 -25.00 6.65
CA THR A 259 77.81 -24.03 5.58
C THR A 259 76.64 -23.86 4.60
N PHE A 260 75.62 -24.73 4.65
CA PHE A 260 74.66 -24.90 3.53
C PHE A 260 73.26 -24.32 3.76
N LEU A 261 72.89 -23.87 4.97
CA LEU A 261 71.47 -23.77 5.35
C LEU A 261 71.14 -22.54 6.21
N ASP A 262 70.89 -21.41 5.56
CA ASP A 262 70.06 -20.36 6.17
C ASP A 262 68.61 -20.51 5.68
N PRO A 263 67.61 -20.58 6.59
CA PRO A 263 66.22 -20.64 6.19
C PRO A 263 65.82 -19.38 5.41
N GLN A 264 65.39 -19.53 4.16
CA GLN A 264 64.77 -18.42 3.42
C GLN A 264 63.32 -18.22 3.88
N LEU A 265 62.98 -16.98 4.22
CA LEU A 265 61.61 -16.59 4.55
C LEU A 265 60.70 -16.71 3.31
N VAL A 266 59.49 -17.23 3.48
CA VAL A 266 58.52 -17.37 2.38
C VAL A 266 57.96 -15.98 2.02
N SER A 267 58.63 -15.28 1.11
CA SER A 267 58.14 -14.00 0.57
C SER A 267 56.87 -14.23 -0.26
N GLY A 268 55.90 -13.33 -0.14
CA GLY A 268 54.65 -13.39 -0.91
C GLY A 268 53.65 -14.48 -0.48
N ALA A 269 53.80 -15.05 0.72
CA ALA A 269 52.92 -16.10 1.26
C ALA A 269 51.51 -15.63 1.66
N LEU A 270 51.32 -14.32 1.83
CA LEU A 270 50.02 -13.78 2.23
C LEU A 270 49.16 -13.49 1.01
N VAL A 271 47.85 -13.49 1.24
CA VAL A 271 46.84 -13.05 0.28
C VAL A 271 47.03 -11.56 -0.01
N GLU A 272 46.96 -11.19 -1.29
CA GLU A 272 47.02 -9.82 -1.74
C GLU A 272 45.67 -9.11 -1.54
N VAL A 273 45.43 -8.59 -0.34
CA VAL A 273 44.15 -7.95 0.02
C VAL A 273 43.74 -6.84 -0.96
N ALA A 274 44.70 -6.02 -1.40
CA ALA A 274 44.45 -4.92 -2.34
C ALA A 274 43.94 -5.40 -3.71
N LYS A 275 44.32 -6.59 -4.17
CA LYS A 275 43.83 -7.17 -5.42
C LYS A 275 42.33 -7.46 -5.37
N HIS A 276 41.84 -7.89 -4.20
CA HIS A 276 40.44 -8.28 -3.99
C HIS A 276 39.56 -7.11 -3.60
N LEU A 277 40.01 -6.28 -2.67
CA LEU A 277 39.21 -5.17 -2.11
C LEU A 277 39.50 -3.82 -2.78
N GLY A 278 40.66 -3.66 -3.39
CA GLY A 278 41.07 -2.40 -4.03
C GLY A 278 40.12 -2.00 -5.15
N ASN A 279 39.49 -0.83 -4.99
CA ASN A 279 38.52 -0.28 -5.94
C ASN A 279 37.35 -1.22 -6.26
N LEU A 280 36.98 -2.12 -5.33
CA LEU A 280 35.94 -3.12 -5.56
C LEU A 280 34.61 -2.49 -5.99
N GLN A 281 34.15 -1.48 -5.25
CA GLN A 281 32.91 -0.75 -5.58
C GLN A 281 32.95 -0.11 -6.97
N SER A 282 34.07 0.51 -7.35
CA SER A 282 34.24 1.12 -8.68
C SER A 282 34.18 0.09 -9.81
N ARG A 283 34.75 -1.10 -9.59
CA ARG A 283 34.70 -2.21 -10.57
C ARG A 283 33.29 -2.77 -10.72
N ILE A 284 32.59 -2.99 -9.61
CA ILE A 284 31.19 -3.43 -9.59
C ILE A 284 30.33 -2.42 -10.38
N TRP A 285 30.47 -1.14 -10.06
CA TRP A 285 29.75 -0.07 -10.74
C TRP A 285 29.99 -0.06 -12.25
N LYS A 286 31.25 -0.20 -12.70
CA LYS A 286 31.57 -0.28 -14.14
C LYS A 286 30.92 -1.48 -14.85
N LYS A 287 30.82 -2.64 -14.17
CA LYS A 287 30.11 -3.80 -14.69
C LYS A 287 28.62 -3.55 -14.79
N MET A 288 28.02 -2.94 -13.77
CA MET A 288 26.62 -2.54 -13.80
C MET A 288 26.34 -1.58 -14.96
N GLN A 289 27.21 -0.60 -15.20
CA GLN A 289 27.09 0.32 -16.35
C GLN A 289 27.17 -0.40 -17.71
N GLY A 290 28.01 -1.43 -17.84
CA GLY A 290 28.12 -2.21 -19.08
C GLY A 290 26.89 -3.04 -19.41
N ASP A 291 26.14 -3.48 -18.40
CA ASP A 291 24.94 -4.31 -18.56
C ASP A 291 23.64 -3.49 -18.73
N MET A 292 23.68 -2.17 -18.46
CA MET A 292 22.53 -1.28 -18.64
C MET A 292 22.16 -1.12 -20.13
N LYS A 293 20.98 -1.60 -20.51
CA LYS A 293 20.39 -1.31 -21.83
C LYS A 293 19.70 0.06 -21.80
N TYR A 294 19.99 0.91 -22.79
CA TYR A 294 19.29 2.19 -22.98
C TYR A 294 17.79 1.93 -23.18
N CYS A 295 16.98 2.44 -22.26
CA CYS A 295 15.54 2.29 -22.32
C CYS A 295 14.94 3.26 -23.34
N LYS A 296 14.27 2.75 -24.39
CA LYS A 296 13.51 3.53 -25.37
C LYS A 296 12.06 3.69 -24.90
N TYR A 297 11.82 4.46 -23.85
CA TYR A 297 10.47 4.95 -23.58
C TYR A 297 10.41 6.42 -23.99
N SER A 298 10.03 6.66 -25.25
CA SER A 298 9.55 7.96 -25.69
C SER A 298 8.18 8.18 -25.08
N SER A 299 8.06 9.17 -24.19
CA SER A 299 6.79 9.63 -23.64
C SER A 299 5.82 9.88 -24.79
N VAL A 300 4.68 9.20 -24.77
CA VAL A 300 3.53 9.59 -25.59
C VAL A 300 2.81 10.63 -24.75
N GLU A 301 3.10 11.91 -25.03
CA GLU A 301 2.30 13.06 -24.59
C GLU A 301 1.01 13.15 -25.42
#